data_AF-A0A9W6YJ31-F1
#
_entry.id   AF-A0A9W6YJ31-F1
#
_cell.length_a   1.000
_cell.length_b   1.000
_cell.length_c   1.000
_cell.angle_alpha   90.00
_cell.angle_beta   90.00
_cell.angle_gamma   90.00
#
_symmetry.space_group_name_H-M   'P 1'
#
loop_
_entity.id
_entity.type
_entity.pdbx_description
1 polymer ?
#
loop_
_entity_poly.entity_id
_entity_poly.type
_entity_poly.pdbx_seq_one_letter_code
_entity_poly.pdbx_strand_id
1 'polypeptide(L)'
;MNWARSLEGSRKRVLPASKPYGRSTWYSDVWAIMYSWYFPKDSPSTGLGHRHDWKHVIVWIDNPDGPEPRILAVTPSAHSGYSAQVPPDADKVDGTSVK
;
A
#
# COMPACT_ATOMS: atom_id res chain seq x y z
N MET A 1 29.08 24.22 -4.29
CA MET A 1 28.50 22.93 -4.72
C MET A 1 26.99 23.07 -4.71
N ASN A 2 26.41 23.32 -5.89
CA ASN A 2 24.98 23.52 -6.13
C ASN A 2 24.42 22.26 -6.77
N TRP A 3 23.29 21.72 -6.34
CA TRP A 3 22.32 21.06 -7.23
C TRP A 3 20.94 20.96 -6.58
N ALA A 4 20.15 22.03 -6.65
CA ALA A 4 18.68 21.99 -6.81
C ALA A 4 18.16 23.44 -6.95
N ARG A 5 18.16 23.97 -8.18
CA ARG A 5 17.39 25.17 -8.52
C ARG A 5 15.90 24.80 -8.67
N SER A 6 15.08 25.79 -8.33
CA SER A 6 13.64 25.95 -8.59
C SER A 6 13.09 25.13 -9.76
N LEU A 7 11.95 24.47 -9.54
CA LEU A 7 11.14 23.84 -10.59
C LEU A 7 9.86 24.64 -10.82
N GLU A 8 9.99 25.93 -11.12
CA GLU A 8 8.98 26.61 -11.94
C GLU A 8 9.22 26.15 -13.39
N GLY A 9 8.43 25.17 -13.84
CA GLY A 9 8.54 24.57 -15.18
C GLY A 9 9.18 23.19 -15.18
N SER A 10 8.42 22.14 -14.82
CA SER A 10 8.91 20.77 -14.94
C SER A 10 7.90 19.88 -15.66
N ARG A 11 8.33 19.34 -16.81
CA ARG A 11 7.80 18.07 -17.31
C ARG A 11 7.82 17.10 -16.14
N LYS A 12 6.66 16.56 -15.75
CA LYS A 12 6.56 15.55 -14.69
C LYS A 12 7.51 14.42 -15.05
N ARG A 13 8.65 14.35 -14.36
CA ARG A 13 9.56 13.21 -14.49
C ARG A 13 8.80 12.03 -13.90
N VAL A 14 8.25 11.17 -14.75
CA VAL A 14 7.64 9.91 -14.33
C VAL A 14 8.79 9.07 -13.79
N LEU A 15 8.96 9.10 -12.47
CA LEU A 15 9.82 8.14 -11.81
C LEU A 15 9.18 6.77 -12.00
N PRO A 16 9.95 5.70 -12.26
CA PRO A 16 9.39 4.36 -12.31
C PRO A 16 8.62 4.12 -11.01
N ALA A 17 7.41 3.58 -11.11
CA ALA A 17 6.61 3.22 -9.95
C ALA A 17 7.44 2.32 -9.03
N SER A 18 7.40 2.58 -7.72
CA SER A 18 8.07 1.73 -6.74
C SER A 18 7.53 0.31 -6.87
N LYS A 19 8.42 -0.67 -6.87
CA LYS A 19 8.02 -2.08 -6.82
C LYS A 19 7.50 -2.38 -5.40
N PRO A 20 6.35 -3.05 -5.26
CA PRO A 20 5.88 -3.46 -3.94
C PRO A 20 6.79 -4.52 -3.34
N TYR A 21 6.86 -4.53 -2.00
CA TYR A 21 7.38 -5.62 -1.20
C TYR A 21 6.21 -6.50 -0.75
N GLY A 22 6.41 -7.82 -0.69
CA GLY A 22 5.40 -8.78 -0.25
C GLY A 22 5.90 -9.64 0.90
N ARG A 23 5.05 -9.87 1.91
CA ARG A 23 5.28 -10.86 2.99
C ARG A 23 3.96 -11.49 3.40
N SER A 24 3.95 -12.79 3.66
CA SER A 24 2.74 -13.50 4.09
C SER A 24 2.98 -14.42 5.28
N THR A 25 1.91 -14.71 6.03
CA THR A 25 1.92 -15.64 7.16
C THR A 25 0.50 -16.04 7.56
N TRP A 26 0.38 -17.14 8.30
CA TRP A 26 -0.84 -17.47 9.03
C TRP A 26 -0.96 -16.57 10.27
N TYR A 27 -2.15 -16.05 10.53
CA TYR A 27 -2.46 -15.31 11.76
C TYR A 27 -3.91 -15.60 12.16
N SER A 28 -4.09 -16.21 13.34
CA SER A 28 -5.40 -16.61 13.86
C SER A 28 -6.25 -17.40 12.85
N ASP A 29 -5.65 -18.44 12.26
CA ASP A 29 -6.27 -19.35 11.28
C ASP A 29 -6.73 -18.69 9.97
N VAL A 30 -6.27 -17.47 9.69
CA VAL A 30 -6.48 -16.76 8.42
C VAL A 30 -5.12 -16.46 7.78
N TRP A 31 -5.04 -16.51 6.46
CA TRP A 31 -3.80 -16.18 5.75
C TRP A 31 -3.71 -14.69 5.45
N ALA A 32 -2.66 -14.06 5.96
CA ALA A 32 -2.39 -12.64 5.76
C ALA A 32 -1.32 -12.45 4.69
N ILE A 33 -1.56 -11.55 3.74
CA ILE A 33 -0.59 -11.10 2.75
C ILE A 33 -0.44 -9.60 2.86
N MET A 34 0.73 -9.14 3.31
CA MET A 34 1.07 -7.73 3.35
C MET A 34 1.80 -7.31 2.08
N TYR A 35 1.26 -6.30 1.41
CA TYR A 35 1.95 -5.57 0.34
C TYR A 35 2.38 -4.21 0.86
N SER A 36 3.62 -3.81 0.62
CA SER A 36 4.17 -2.54 1.12
C SER A 36 4.91 -1.75 0.05
N TRP A 37 4.84 -0.43 0.13
CA TRP A 37 5.49 0.51 -0.77
C TRP A 37 6.30 1.52 0.03
N TYR A 38 7.48 1.82 -0.50
CA TYR A 38 8.32 2.91 -0.03
C TYR A 38 8.15 4.13 -0.93
N PHE A 39 8.02 5.28 -0.28
CA PHE A 39 8.01 6.60 -0.90
C PHE A 39 9.18 7.43 -0.32
N PRO A 40 10.00 8.08 -1.15
CA PRO A 40 11.12 8.89 -0.66
C PRO A 40 10.70 10.06 0.25
N LYS A 41 9.44 10.51 0.15
CA LYS A 41 8.84 11.56 0.97
C LYS A 41 7.33 11.38 1.06
N ASP A 42 6.76 11.83 2.17
CA ASP A 42 5.35 12.22 2.31
C ASP A 42 5.34 13.74 2.56
N SER A 43 4.67 14.51 1.71
CA SER A 43 4.68 15.98 1.78
C SER A 43 3.32 16.50 1.31
N PRO A 44 2.33 16.54 2.22
CA PRO A 44 0.97 16.95 1.88
C PRO A 44 0.88 18.44 1.49
N SER A 45 1.80 19.28 1.98
CA SER A 45 1.91 20.69 1.60
C SER A 45 3.32 21.25 1.85
N THR A 46 3.60 22.45 1.37
CA THR A 46 4.89 23.12 1.55
C THR A 46 5.22 23.28 3.04
N GLY A 47 6.38 22.77 3.45
CA GLY A 47 6.84 22.85 4.84
C GLY A 47 6.23 21.80 5.78
N LEU A 48 5.30 20.97 5.30
CA LEU A 48 4.73 19.85 6.07
C LEU A 48 5.12 18.50 5.45
N GLY A 49 5.33 17.51 6.32
CA GLY A 49 5.63 16.14 5.94
C GLY A 49 6.95 15.62 6.51
N HIS A 50 7.44 14.51 5.94
CA HIS A 50 8.69 13.87 6.35
C HIS A 50 9.39 13.18 5.18
N ARG A 51 10.70 13.01 5.35
CA ARG A 51 11.50 12.16 4.47
C ARG A 51 11.21 10.71 4.83
N HIS A 52 11.07 9.87 3.81
CA HIS A 52 10.71 8.46 3.91
C HIS A 52 9.27 8.24 4.39
N ASP A 53 8.51 7.49 3.62
CA ASP A 53 7.19 7.02 4.01
C ASP A 53 7.01 5.58 3.54
N TRP A 54 6.42 4.78 4.42
CA TRP A 54 6.09 3.40 4.16
C TRP A 54 4.59 3.25 4.33
N LYS A 55 3.93 2.77 3.27
CA LYS A 55 2.52 2.39 3.32
C LYS A 55 2.38 0.91 3.06
N HIS A 56 1.33 0.30 3.57
CA HIS A 56 1.03 -1.10 3.30
C HIS A 56 -0.46 -1.39 3.38
N VAL A 57 -0.83 -2.52 2.80
CA VAL A 57 -2.15 -3.12 2.93
C VAL A 57 -1.98 -4.58 3.30
N ILE A 58 -2.82 -5.08 4.20
CA ILE A 58 -2.94 -6.50 4.48
C ILE A 58 -4.20 -7.00 3.79
N VAL A 59 -4.04 -7.98 2.90
CA VAL A 59 -5.13 -8.74 2.30
C VAL A 59 -5.25 -10.05 3.08
N TRP A 60 -6.43 -10.30 3.62
CA TRP A 60 -6.72 -11.51 4.39
C TRP A 60 -7.52 -12.46 3.51
N ILE A 61 -7.05 -13.69 3.37
CA ILE A 61 -7.74 -14.74 2.61
C ILE A 61 -7.98 -15.97 3.48
N ASP A 62 -8.99 -16.76 3.13
CA ASP A 62 -9.35 -17.98 3.86
C ASP A 62 -8.25 -19.03 3.83
N ASN A 63 -7.78 -19.44 2.65
CA ASN A 63 -6.74 -20.45 2.52
C ASN A 63 -5.94 -20.29 1.22
N PRO A 64 -4.61 -20.06 1.27
CA PRO A 64 -3.77 -19.89 0.09
C PRO A 64 -3.62 -21.17 -0.74
N ASP A 65 -3.83 -22.36 -0.15
CA ASP A 65 -3.68 -23.64 -0.83
C ASP A 65 -5.00 -24.13 -1.48
N GLY A 66 -6.09 -23.37 -1.30
CA GLY A 66 -7.38 -23.65 -1.93
C GLY A 66 -7.36 -23.32 -3.43
N PRO A 67 -8.22 -23.98 -4.25
CA PRO A 67 -8.27 -23.71 -5.68
C PRO A 67 -8.80 -22.31 -6.02
N GLU A 68 -9.61 -21.71 -5.14
CA GLU A 68 -10.20 -20.39 -5.30
C GLU A 68 -10.19 -19.64 -3.95
N PRO A 69 -9.06 -19.06 -3.52
CA PRO A 69 -8.97 -18.33 -2.26
C PRO A 69 -9.90 -17.11 -2.24
N ARG A 70 -10.59 -16.89 -1.13
CA ARG A 70 -11.53 -15.77 -0.97
C ARG A 70 -10.92 -14.66 -0.14
N ILE A 71 -11.05 -13.42 -0.60
CA ILE A 71 -10.70 -12.24 0.20
C ILE A 71 -11.75 -12.08 1.31
N LEU A 72 -11.30 -12.19 2.55
CA LEU A 72 -12.12 -12.06 3.76
C LEU A 72 -12.11 -10.64 4.30
N ALA A 73 -10.97 -9.96 4.23
CA ALA A 73 -10.80 -8.62 4.75
C ALA A 73 -9.64 -7.89 4.07
N VAL A 74 -9.66 -6.56 4.19
CA VAL A 74 -8.58 -5.68 3.75
C VAL A 74 -8.27 -4.69 4.86
N THR A 75 -6.99 -4.47 5.13
CA THR A 75 -6.53 -3.60 6.23
C THR A 75 -5.39 -2.68 5.76
N PRO A 76 -5.69 -1.50 5.21
CA PRO A 76 -4.67 -0.53 4.81
C PRO A 76 -4.12 0.26 6.01
N SER A 77 -2.84 0.64 5.91
CA SER A 77 -2.16 1.47 6.91
C SER A 77 -2.77 2.87 6.96
N ALA A 78 -3.04 3.37 8.16
CA ALA A 78 -3.56 4.72 8.42
C ALA A 78 -2.76 5.38 9.54
N HIS A 79 -1.74 6.15 9.17
CA HIS A 79 -0.76 6.73 10.11
C HIS A 79 -0.17 5.65 11.04
N SER A 80 -0.38 5.77 12.36
CA SER A 80 0.11 4.83 13.37
C SER A 80 -0.79 3.61 13.59
N GLY A 81 -1.87 3.47 12.81
CA GLY A 81 -2.85 2.40 12.95
C GLY A 81 -3.31 1.86 11.60
N TYR A 82 -4.53 1.32 11.61
CA TYR A 82 -5.14 0.64 10.49
C TYR A 82 -6.62 1.00 10.38
N SER A 83 -7.13 1.12 9.16
CA SER A 83 -8.54 0.90 8.90
C SER A 83 -8.75 -0.56 8.49
N ALA A 84 -9.98 -1.06 8.60
CA ALA A 84 -10.31 -2.42 8.21
C ALA A 84 -11.67 -2.45 7.51
N GLN A 85 -11.80 -3.27 6.47
CA GLN A 85 -13.06 -3.62 5.84
C GLN A 85 -13.24 -5.14 5.89
N VAL A 86 -14.35 -5.60 6.46
CA VAL A 86 -14.63 -7.02 6.72
C VAL A 86 -16.13 -7.29 6.43
N PRO A 87 -16.49 -7.84 5.25
CA PRO A 87 -15.67 -8.00 4.04
C PRO A 87 -15.36 -6.65 3.36
N PRO A 88 -14.43 -6.59 2.39
CA PRO A 88 -14.23 -5.39 1.58
C PRO A 88 -15.47 -5.08 0.73
N ASP A 89 -15.72 -3.78 0.51
CA ASP A 89 -16.77 -3.34 -0.41
C ASP A 89 -16.47 -3.82 -1.83
N ALA A 90 -17.51 -4.25 -2.55
CA ALA A 90 -17.35 -4.83 -3.88
C ALA A 90 -16.70 -3.86 -4.90
N ASP A 91 -16.89 -2.55 -4.74
CA ASP A 91 -16.27 -1.54 -5.62
C ASP A 91 -14.75 -1.41 -5.40
N LYS A 92 -14.25 -1.84 -4.23
CA LYS A 92 -12.82 -1.85 -3.85
C LYS A 92 -12.08 -3.12 -4.27
N VAL A 93 -12.75 -4.04 -4.95
CA VAL A 93 -12.16 -5.29 -5.45
C VAL A 93 -12.40 -5.40 -6.95
N ASP A 94 -11.38 -5.86 -7.69
CA ASP A 94 -11.45 -6.25 -9.10
C ASP A 94 -10.91 -7.68 -9.23
N GLY A 95 -11.83 -8.65 -9.36
CA GLY A 95 -11.49 -10.07 -9.29
C GLY A 95 -10.80 -10.41 -7.95
N THR A 96 -9.52 -10.77 -8.01
CA THR A 96 -8.69 -11.08 -6.84
C THR A 96 -7.75 -9.94 -6.43
N SER A 97 -7.94 -8.73 -6.99
CA SER A 97 -7.10 -7.56 -6.72
C SER A 97 -7.86 -6.51 -5.93
N VAL A 98 -7.26 -6.03 -4.84
CA VAL A 98 -7.77 -4.91 -4.04
C VAL A 98 -7.33 -3.59 -4.69
N LYS A 99 -8.21 -2.58 -4.70
CA LYS A 99 -7.99 -1.25 -5.28
C LYS A 99 -7.56 -0.20 -4.25
#